data_AF-A0A9D9YGI8-F1
#
_entry.id   AF-A0A9D9YGI8-F1
#
_cell.length_a   1.000
_cell.length_b   1.000
_cell.length_c   1.000
_cell.angle_alpha   90.00
_cell.angle_beta   90.00
_cell.angle_gamma   90.00
#
_symmetry.space_group_name_H-M   'P 1'
#
loop_
_entity.id
_entity.type
_entity.pdbx_description
1 polymer ?
#
loop_
_entity_poly.entity_id
_entity_poly.type
_entity_poly.pdbx_seq_one_letter_code
_entity_poly.pdbx_strand_id
1 'polypeptide(L)'
;MLPEGIPTLVLPKIIIDELKAVLIAALYQVKLKLVPVVYNHIKLSSHYGKEQSVKMSVYPICDQNNTLAYYWIRLDPVKTKKQAKTIISDSQKNTLHEELIIALEGELVETKTMLQSALENMETVNEEMQSTNEELMASNEELQSINEERQSVNEELNLVNIERSKKIDEVSQAKDDIDNLIRSAEICTIILNAQLEIRVFTPAIKKIFNLMRHDIGRPLKDFHHNLKFDQLLAKSAEVLQSNEAYENEIINHDHHWYLLKIAPYHSIQSQNVTGVVITFTDVTKTKLLQQEKNKMEQDLKQALKLAPVAV
;
A
#
# COMPACT_ATOMS: atom_id res chain seq x y z
N MET A 1 15.51 34.03 72.05
CA MET A 1 16.34 33.81 70.85
C MET A 1 15.40 33.36 69.74
N LEU A 2 15.43 34.02 68.59
CA LEU A 2 14.62 33.58 67.44
C LEU A 2 15.29 32.33 66.84
N PRO A 3 14.54 31.28 66.50
CA PRO A 3 15.11 30.07 65.92
C PRO A 3 15.71 30.37 64.53
N GLU A 4 16.96 29.96 64.30
CA GLU A 4 17.58 30.02 62.97
C GLU A 4 17.07 28.85 62.11
N GLY A 5 16.62 29.14 60.89
CA GLY A 5 16.10 28.15 59.95
C GLY A 5 15.48 28.75 58.68
N ILE A 6 15.28 27.91 57.67
CA ILE A 6 14.65 28.29 56.38
C ILE A 6 13.18 28.68 56.65
N PRO A 7 12.69 29.83 56.13
CA PRO A 7 11.32 30.29 56.35
C PRO A 7 10.33 29.23 55.88
N THR A 8 9.58 28.69 56.82
CA THR A 8 8.66 27.58 56.59
C THR A 8 7.24 28.05 56.92
N LEU A 9 6.29 27.85 56.01
CA LEU A 9 4.88 28.21 56.19
C LEU A 9 4.08 27.18 57.02
N VAL A 10 4.75 26.14 57.50
CA VAL A 10 4.19 25.08 58.34
C VAL A 10 4.02 25.62 59.75
N LEU A 11 2.81 26.09 60.07
CA LEU A 11 2.43 26.69 61.36
C LEU A 11 3.01 25.98 62.61
N PRO A 12 3.00 24.63 62.72
CA PRO A 12 3.56 23.90 63.86
C PRO A 12 5.07 24.09 64.10
N LYS A 13 5.83 24.58 63.11
CA LYS A 13 7.28 24.86 63.22
C LYS A 13 7.57 26.32 63.63
N ILE A 14 6.56 27.19 63.60
CA ILE A 14 6.68 28.64 63.87
C ILE A 14 6.27 28.97 65.32
N ILE A 15 5.52 28.08 65.96
CA ILE A 15 4.81 28.34 67.21
C ILE A 15 5.48 27.63 68.39
N ILE A 16 5.47 28.28 69.55
CA ILE A 16 6.08 27.77 70.81
C ILE A 16 5.47 26.40 71.14
N ASP A 17 6.31 25.45 71.57
CA ASP A 17 5.91 24.07 71.84
C ASP A 17 4.72 23.97 72.84
N GLU A 18 4.63 24.89 73.79
CA GLU A 18 3.54 25.02 74.76
C GLU A 18 2.16 25.32 74.12
N LEU A 19 2.15 25.97 72.95
CA LEU A 19 0.95 26.32 72.18
C LEU A 19 0.67 25.36 71.02
N LYS A 20 1.69 24.63 70.58
CA LYS A 20 1.63 23.76 69.39
C LYS A 20 0.55 22.69 69.52
N ALA A 21 0.50 21.98 70.64
CA ALA A 21 -0.49 20.93 70.87
C ALA A 21 -1.93 21.48 70.88
N VAL A 22 -2.16 22.59 71.60
CA VAL A 22 -3.48 23.21 71.70
C VAL A 22 -3.93 23.76 70.34
N LEU A 23 -3.01 24.31 69.55
CA LEU A 23 -3.35 24.87 68.25
C LEU A 23 -3.67 23.80 67.22
N ILE A 24 -2.90 22.72 67.14
CA ILE A 24 -3.18 21.64 66.20
C ILE A 24 -4.53 20.98 66.53
N ALA A 25 -4.81 20.75 67.82
CA ALA A 25 -6.11 20.26 68.27
C ALA A 25 -7.25 21.24 67.91
N ALA A 26 -7.06 22.53 68.14
CA ALA A 26 -8.04 23.56 67.78
C ALA A 26 -8.30 23.59 66.26
N LEU A 27 -7.25 23.57 65.43
CA LEU A 27 -7.37 23.57 63.97
C LEU A 27 -8.10 22.32 63.47
N TYR A 28 -7.78 21.16 64.04
CA TYR A 28 -8.46 19.90 63.71
C TYR A 28 -9.95 19.93 64.09
N GLN A 29 -10.29 20.41 65.30
CA GLN A 29 -11.68 20.56 65.72
C GLN A 29 -12.46 21.53 64.83
N VAL A 30 -11.84 22.65 64.44
CA VAL A 30 -12.45 23.62 63.52
C VAL A 30 -12.62 23.01 62.12
N LYS A 31 -11.66 22.19 61.64
CA LYS A 31 -11.76 21.47 60.36
C LYS A 31 -12.93 20.48 60.34
N LEU A 32 -13.13 19.73 61.42
CA LEU A 32 -14.18 18.72 61.52
C LEU A 32 -15.57 19.29 61.80
N LYS A 33 -15.68 20.26 62.72
CA LYS A 33 -16.98 20.75 63.23
C LYS A 33 -17.41 22.06 62.58
N LEU A 34 -16.52 22.79 61.90
CA LEU A 34 -16.77 24.13 61.33
C LEU A 34 -17.35 25.14 62.33
N VAL A 35 -17.03 24.98 63.61
CA VAL A 35 -17.46 25.87 64.71
C VAL A 35 -16.23 26.49 65.35
N PRO A 36 -16.26 27.76 65.79
CA PRO A 36 -15.13 28.38 66.48
C PRO A 36 -14.80 27.68 67.80
N VAL A 37 -13.51 27.44 68.02
CA VAL A 37 -12.99 26.79 69.23
C VAL A 37 -12.17 27.78 70.04
N VAL A 38 -12.46 27.84 71.35
CA VAL A 38 -11.85 28.80 72.27
C VAL A 38 -11.25 28.07 73.46
N TYR A 39 -9.95 28.22 73.65
CA TYR A 39 -9.22 27.74 74.82
C TYR A 39 -8.83 28.92 75.72
N ASN A 40 -9.24 28.84 76.99
CA ASN A 40 -8.95 29.85 78.00
C ASN A 40 -7.79 29.39 78.89
N HIS A 41 -7.00 30.35 79.39
CA HIS A 41 -5.93 30.13 80.39
C HIS A 41 -4.76 29.22 79.97
N ILE A 42 -4.31 29.30 78.71
CA ILE A 42 -3.08 28.61 78.29
C ILE A 42 -1.90 29.26 79.00
N LYS A 43 -1.19 28.49 79.83
CA LYS A 43 -0.01 28.96 80.57
C LYS A 43 1.20 28.98 79.64
N LEU A 44 1.83 30.14 79.53
CA LEU A 44 3.07 30.33 78.81
C LEU A 44 4.18 30.67 79.79
N SER A 45 5.30 29.97 79.65
CA SER A 45 6.51 30.24 80.43
C SER A 45 7.29 31.34 79.71
N SER A 46 7.17 32.59 80.18
CA SER A 46 8.00 33.67 79.62
C SER A 46 9.47 33.42 79.94
N HIS A 47 10.37 33.74 79.00
CA HIS A 47 11.84 33.70 79.20
C HIS A 47 12.33 34.50 80.42
N TYR A 48 11.51 35.38 80.99
CA TYR A 48 11.80 36.17 82.19
C TYR A 48 11.15 35.63 83.48
N GLY A 49 10.67 34.38 83.51
CA GLY A 49 10.14 33.72 84.71
C GLY A 49 8.76 34.20 85.17
N LYS A 50 8.02 34.95 84.35
CA LYS A 50 6.63 35.35 84.61
C LYS A 50 5.68 34.43 83.86
N GLU A 51 4.81 33.71 84.57
CA GLU A 51 3.69 32.98 83.98
C GLU A 51 2.70 33.97 83.38
N GLN A 52 2.45 33.86 82.06
CA GLN A 52 1.39 34.61 81.39
C GLN A 52 0.32 33.65 80.90
N SER A 53 -0.95 34.01 81.13
CA SER A 53 -2.09 33.26 80.60
C SER A 53 -2.61 33.90 79.33
N VAL A 54 -2.75 33.11 78.27
CA VAL A 54 -3.29 33.56 76.98
C VAL A 54 -4.60 32.84 76.69
N LYS A 55 -5.55 33.59 76.11
CA LYS A 55 -6.76 33.03 75.51
C LYS A 55 -6.50 32.85 74.02
N MET A 56 -6.70 31.64 73.50
CA MET A 56 -6.58 31.34 72.07
C MET A 56 -7.96 31.02 71.50
N SER A 57 -8.34 31.72 70.44
CA SER A 57 -9.59 31.48 69.71
C SER A 57 -9.27 31.21 68.25
N VAL A 58 -9.81 30.12 67.70
CA VAL A 58 -9.65 29.73 66.31
C VAL A 58 -11.03 29.75 65.65
N TYR A 59 -11.18 30.58 64.60
CA TYR A 59 -12.43 30.73 63.85
C TYR A 59 -12.27 30.15 62.43
N PRO A 60 -13.23 29.34 61.95
CA PRO A 60 -13.30 28.96 60.55
C PRO A 60 -13.77 30.16 59.71
N ILE A 61 -13.10 30.40 58.59
CA ILE A 61 -13.59 31.29 57.52
C ILE A 61 -13.92 30.38 56.34
N CYS A 62 -15.21 30.25 56.04
CA CYS A 62 -15.70 29.45 54.92
C CYS A 62 -15.88 30.30 53.66
N ASP A 63 -15.71 29.68 52.49
CA ASP A 63 -16.02 30.28 51.19
C ASP A 63 -17.53 30.17 50.87
N GLN A 64 -17.97 30.71 49.73
CA GLN A 64 -19.35 30.71 49.25
C GLN A 64 -19.99 29.30 49.18
N ASN A 65 -19.16 28.25 49.05
CA ASN A 65 -19.59 26.84 49.03
C ASN A 65 -19.59 26.17 50.42
N ASN A 66 -19.46 26.95 51.49
CA ASN A 66 -19.41 26.45 52.88
C ASN A 66 -18.23 25.50 53.17
N THR A 67 -17.21 25.52 52.31
CA THR A 67 -15.94 24.83 52.49
C THR A 67 -14.96 25.74 53.23
N LEU A 68 -14.18 25.16 54.15
CA LEU A 68 -13.22 25.91 54.96
C LEU A 68 -12.09 26.48 54.08
N ALA A 69 -12.00 27.81 53.98
CA ALA A 69 -11.01 28.51 53.16
C ALA A 69 -9.81 29.02 53.97
N TYR A 70 -10.07 29.63 55.12
CA TYR A 70 -9.02 30.19 55.99
C TYR A 70 -9.31 29.93 57.47
N TYR A 71 -8.26 29.97 58.29
CA TYR A 71 -8.38 29.98 59.75
C TYR A 71 -8.00 31.35 60.29
N TRP A 72 -8.84 31.93 61.16
CA TRP A 72 -8.47 33.11 61.92
C TRP A 72 -8.09 32.73 63.35
N ILE A 73 -6.82 32.89 63.67
CA ILE A 73 -6.26 32.59 64.99
C ILE A 73 -6.07 33.92 65.73
N ARG A 74 -6.71 34.04 66.90
CA ARG A 74 -6.60 35.21 67.78
C ARG A 74 -6.04 34.80 69.14
N LEU A 75 -4.99 35.50 69.57
CA LEU A 75 -4.31 35.32 70.85
C LEU A 75 -4.48 36.59 71.69
N ASP A 76 -5.27 36.53 72.75
CA ASP A 76 -5.50 37.67 73.65
C ASP A 76 -4.79 37.45 75.00
N PRO A 77 -3.99 38.42 75.49
CA PRO A 77 -3.37 38.33 76.81
C PRO A 77 -4.41 38.51 77.92
N VAL A 78 -4.49 37.55 78.85
CA VAL A 78 -5.42 37.62 79.99
C VAL A 78 -4.69 38.24 81.18
N LYS A 79 -5.07 39.47 81.58
CA LYS A 79 -4.58 40.10 82.81
C LYS A 79 -5.18 39.40 84.02
N THR A 80 -4.33 38.83 84.87
CA THR A 80 -4.70 38.13 86.09
C THR A 80 -5.45 39.05 87.06
N LYS A 81 -6.77 38.87 87.20
CA LYS A 81 -7.49 39.22 88.44
C LYS A 81 -7.67 37.93 89.24
N LYS A 82 -7.31 37.99 90.53
CA LYS A 82 -7.35 36.87 91.48
C LYS A 82 -8.74 36.22 91.53
N GLN A 83 -8.70 34.89 91.61
CA GLN A 83 -9.77 33.92 91.92
C GLN A 83 -10.73 33.53 90.78
N ALA A 84 -10.33 32.50 90.03
CA ALA A 84 -11.02 31.21 90.05
C ALA A 84 -9.98 30.12 89.73
N LYS A 85 -9.89 29.09 90.59
CA LYS A 85 -9.18 27.85 90.26
C LYS A 85 -9.95 27.17 89.14
N THR A 86 -9.57 27.39 87.90
CA THR A 86 -9.77 26.40 86.85
C THR A 86 -8.39 25.86 86.53
N ILE A 87 -8.00 24.87 87.35
CA ILE A 87 -6.90 23.97 87.03
C ILE A 87 -7.33 23.35 85.70
N ILE A 88 -6.55 23.55 84.64
CA ILE A 88 -6.61 22.66 83.48
C ILE A 88 -6.32 21.29 84.07
N SER A 89 -7.37 20.48 84.27
CA SER A 89 -7.24 19.15 84.84
C SER A 89 -6.41 18.30 83.88
N ASP A 90 -5.62 17.38 84.40
CA ASP A 90 -4.88 16.41 83.58
C ASP A 90 -5.80 15.66 82.59
N SER A 91 -7.11 15.61 82.86
CA SER A 91 -8.14 15.11 81.94
C SER A 91 -8.33 15.94 80.66
N GLN A 92 -8.14 17.26 80.69
CA GLN A 92 -8.20 18.11 79.49
C GLN A 92 -6.92 18.04 78.65
N LYS A 93 -5.78 17.75 79.28
CA LYS A 93 -4.50 17.60 78.59
C LYS A 93 -4.40 16.24 77.87
N ASN A 94 -4.88 15.17 78.48
CA ASN A 94 -4.97 13.86 77.84
C ASN A 94 -5.93 13.83 76.66
N THR A 95 -7.11 14.46 76.79
CA THR A 95 -8.07 14.56 75.66
C THR A 95 -7.51 15.35 74.48
N LEU A 96 -6.75 16.44 74.72
CA LEU A 96 -6.06 17.17 73.66
C LEU A 96 -4.96 16.35 72.97
N HIS A 97 -4.23 15.51 73.71
CA HIS A 97 -3.21 14.63 73.15
C HIS A 97 -3.82 13.48 72.34
N GLU A 98 -4.91 12.88 72.81
CA GLU A 98 -5.66 11.85 72.06
C GLU A 98 -6.24 12.40 70.76
N GLU A 99 -6.82 13.61 70.78
CA GLU A 99 -7.34 14.26 69.58
C GLU A 99 -6.23 14.60 68.56
N LEU A 100 -5.05 15.01 69.03
CA LEU A 100 -3.88 15.23 68.17
C LEU A 100 -3.38 13.94 67.53
N ILE A 101 -3.35 12.85 68.29
CA ILE A 101 -2.95 11.53 67.78
C ILE A 101 -3.91 11.10 66.67
N ILE A 102 -5.22 11.22 66.89
CA ILE A 102 -6.25 10.87 65.88
C ILE A 102 -6.09 11.71 64.62
N ALA A 103 -5.80 13.01 64.74
CA ALA A 103 -5.57 13.89 63.60
C ALA A 103 -4.34 13.47 62.77
N LEU A 104 -3.23 13.17 63.46
CA LEU A 104 -1.98 12.73 62.82
C LEU A 104 -2.13 11.35 62.18
N GLU A 105 -2.83 10.43 62.83
CA GLU A 105 -3.17 9.12 62.27
C GLU A 105 -4.04 9.27 61.02
N GLY A 106 -5.01 10.20 61.03
CA GLY A 106 -5.83 10.53 59.87
C GLY A 106 -5.01 11.07 58.69
N GLU A 107 -4.13 12.06 58.91
CA GLU A 107 -3.23 12.59 57.89
C GLU A 107 -2.26 11.52 57.37
N LEU A 108 -1.79 10.63 58.23
CA LEU A 108 -0.90 9.53 57.84
C LEU A 108 -1.62 8.50 56.95
N VAL A 109 -2.88 8.18 57.25
CA VAL A 109 -3.70 7.32 56.38
C VAL A 109 -3.99 8.01 55.05
N GLU A 110 -4.33 9.30 55.05
CA GLU A 110 -4.59 10.07 53.83
C GLU A 110 -3.36 10.14 52.93
N THR A 111 -2.18 10.45 53.48
CA THR A 111 -0.93 10.46 52.71
C THR A 111 -0.53 9.08 52.20
N LYS A 112 -0.74 8.02 53.00
CA LYS A 112 -0.46 6.64 52.57
C LYS A 112 -1.37 6.23 51.42
N THR A 113 -2.65 6.55 51.48
CA THR A 113 -3.60 6.25 50.41
C THR A 113 -3.26 7.04 49.14
N MET A 114 -2.93 8.33 49.25
CA MET A 114 -2.45 9.12 48.10
C MET A 114 -1.18 8.53 47.47
N LEU A 115 -0.20 8.11 48.28
CA LEU A 115 1.02 7.48 47.78
C LEU A 115 0.73 6.15 47.07
N GLN A 116 -0.18 5.33 47.62
CA GLN A 116 -0.60 4.09 46.99
C GLN A 116 -1.27 4.35 45.64
N SER A 117 -2.20 5.31 45.57
CA SER A 117 -2.83 5.69 44.30
C SER A 117 -1.83 6.27 43.30
N ALA A 118 -0.85 7.06 43.75
CA ALA A 118 0.20 7.58 42.88
C ALA A 118 1.10 6.47 42.32
N LEU A 119 1.38 5.44 43.13
CA LEU A 119 2.19 4.31 42.73
C LEU A 119 1.45 3.42 41.73
N GLU A 120 0.17 3.13 41.97
CA GLU A 120 -0.69 2.38 41.04
C GLU A 120 -0.87 3.14 39.70
N ASN A 121 -1.03 4.46 39.74
CA ASN A 121 -1.06 5.28 38.53
C ASN A 121 0.29 5.23 37.79
N MET A 122 1.41 5.25 38.51
CA MET A 122 2.74 5.16 37.90
C MET A 122 2.99 3.79 37.27
N GLU A 123 2.56 2.70 37.91
CA GLU A 123 2.60 1.35 37.36
C GLU A 123 1.75 1.27 36.09
N THR A 124 0.52 1.80 36.12
CA THR A 124 -0.38 1.85 34.96
C THR A 124 0.25 2.60 33.78
N VAL A 125 0.83 3.79 34.03
CA VAL A 125 1.51 4.58 32.99
C VAL A 125 2.73 3.84 32.44
N ASN A 126 3.45 3.12 33.28
CA ASN A 126 4.60 2.34 32.84
C ASN A 126 4.19 1.14 31.97
N GLU A 127 3.10 0.46 32.32
CA GLU A 127 2.51 -0.61 31.51
C GLU A 127 1.99 -0.08 30.17
N GLU A 128 1.28 1.06 30.17
CA GLU A 128 0.86 1.72 28.92
C GLU A 128 2.07 2.12 28.07
N MET A 129 3.12 2.69 28.67
CA MET A 129 4.33 3.05 27.94
C MET A 129 5.01 1.81 27.35
N GLN A 130 5.08 0.71 28.10
CA GLN A 130 5.62 -0.55 27.58
C GLN A 130 4.78 -1.10 26.43
N SER A 131 3.45 -1.08 26.57
CA SER A 131 2.52 -1.52 25.52
C SER A 131 2.65 -0.68 24.25
N THR A 132 2.76 0.65 24.36
CA THR A 132 2.98 1.51 23.19
C THR A 132 4.33 1.26 22.53
N ASN A 133 5.36 0.92 23.31
CA ASN A 133 6.66 0.56 22.76
C ASN A 133 6.62 -0.78 22.02
N GLU A 134 5.90 -1.77 22.56
CA GLU A 134 5.66 -3.05 21.87
C GLU A 134 4.85 -2.86 20.58
N GLU A 135 3.82 -2.01 20.60
CA GLU A 135 3.02 -1.69 19.42
C GLU A 135 3.84 -0.94 18.35
N LEU A 136 4.71 -0.01 18.75
CA LEU A 136 5.65 0.67 17.84
C LEU A 136 6.66 -0.32 17.24
N MET A 137 7.17 -1.27 18.03
CA MET A 137 8.07 -2.31 17.52
C MET A 137 7.35 -3.21 16.53
N ALA A 138 6.13 -3.64 16.82
CA ALA A 138 5.31 -4.43 15.92
C ALA A 138 5.03 -3.68 14.61
N SER A 139 4.69 -2.39 14.68
CA SER A 139 4.49 -1.55 13.49
C SER A 139 5.77 -1.41 12.67
N ASN A 140 6.93 -1.31 13.32
CA ASN A 140 8.21 -1.25 12.62
C ASN A 140 8.56 -2.58 11.92
N GLU A 141 8.29 -3.72 12.55
CA GLU A 141 8.45 -5.05 11.93
C GLU A 141 7.50 -5.23 10.74
N GLU A 142 6.24 -4.78 10.86
CA GLU A 142 5.27 -4.84 9.76
C GLU A 142 5.70 -3.97 8.57
N LEU A 143 6.19 -2.75 8.83
CA LEU A 143 6.76 -1.89 7.78
C LEU A 143 7.97 -2.52 7.10
N GLN A 144 8.84 -3.19 7.87
CA GLN A 144 9.97 -3.91 7.31
C GLN A 144 9.50 -5.07 6.41
N SER A 145 8.52 -5.84 6.88
CA SER A 145 7.93 -6.95 6.11
C SER A 145 7.30 -6.47 4.81
N ILE A 146 6.53 -5.37 4.85
CA ILE A 146 5.94 -4.76 3.65
C ILE A 146 7.03 -4.29 2.67
N ASN A 147 8.14 -3.75 3.18
CA ASN A 147 9.22 -3.32 2.32
C ASN A 147 9.93 -4.50 1.64
N GLU A 148 10.14 -5.60 2.37
CA GLU A 148 10.70 -6.85 1.83
C GLU A 148 9.75 -7.48 0.78
N GLU A 149 8.45 -7.55 1.07
CA GLU A 149 7.44 -8.04 0.12
C GLU A 149 7.41 -7.17 -1.15
N ARG A 150 7.43 -5.85 -1.00
CA ARG A 150 7.46 -4.92 -2.14
C ARG A 150 8.72 -5.11 -2.98
N GLN A 151 9.87 -5.34 -2.35
CA GLN A 151 11.11 -5.61 -3.07
C GLN A 151 11.02 -6.94 -3.82
N SER A 152 10.50 -8.00 -3.19
CA SER A 152 10.30 -9.30 -3.83
C SER A 152 9.37 -9.22 -5.06
N VAL A 153 8.25 -8.51 -4.94
CA VAL A 153 7.32 -8.28 -6.07
C VAL A 153 7.98 -7.49 -7.20
N ASN A 154 8.84 -6.52 -6.87
CA ASN A 154 9.58 -5.76 -7.87
C ASN A 154 10.56 -6.67 -8.64
N GLU A 155 11.28 -7.52 -7.93
CA GLU A 155 12.22 -8.49 -8.52
C GLU A 155 11.50 -9.47 -9.44
N GLU A 156 10.36 -10.03 -9.01
CA GLU A 156 9.53 -10.92 -9.83
C GLU A 156 9.01 -10.23 -11.10
N LEU A 157 8.49 -9.00 -10.97
CA LEU A 157 8.02 -8.23 -12.12
C LEU A 157 9.14 -7.92 -13.11
N ASN A 158 10.34 -7.65 -12.62
CA ASN A 158 11.50 -7.43 -13.47
C ASN A 158 11.90 -8.72 -14.21
N LEU A 159 11.86 -9.87 -13.54
CA LEU A 159 12.12 -11.17 -14.18
C LEU A 159 11.11 -11.47 -15.30
N VAL A 160 9.82 -11.24 -15.04
CA VAL A 160 8.77 -11.40 -16.06
C VAL A 160 8.99 -10.47 -17.25
N ASN A 161 9.42 -9.23 -17.01
CA ASN A 161 9.74 -8.30 -18.10
C ASN A 161 10.92 -8.79 -18.95
N ILE A 162 11.98 -9.31 -18.33
CA ILE A 162 13.13 -9.88 -19.03
C ILE A 162 12.69 -11.07 -19.90
N GLU A 163 11.89 -11.98 -19.34
CA GLU A 163 11.36 -13.12 -20.07
C GLU A 163 10.47 -12.69 -21.25
N ARG A 164 9.59 -11.71 -21.02
CA ARG A 164 8.74 -11.14 -22.08
C ARG A 164 9.56 -10.50 -23.18
N SER A 165 10.61 -9.75 -22.86
CA SER A 165 11.51 -9.14 -23.85
C SER A 165 12.19 -10.22 -24.68
N LYS A 166 12.72 -11.26 -24.03
CA LYS A 166 13.31 -12.40 -24.72
C LYS A 166 12.33 -13.08 -25.67
N LYS A 167 11.06 -13.23 -25.28
CA LYS A 167 10.02 -13.79 -26.16
C LYS A 167 9.73 -12.92 -27.37
N ILE A 168 9.75 -11.59 -27.20
CA ILE A 168 9.61 -10.64 -28.31
C ILE A 168 10.77 -10.80 -29.28
N ASP A 169 12.00 -10.89 -28.77
CA ASP A 169 13.20 -11.06 -29.60
C ASP A 169 13.17 -12.38 -30.36
N GLU A 170 12.80 -13.50 -29.72
CA GLU A 170 12.61 -14.80 -30.37
C GLU A 170 11.58 -14.75 -31.50
N VAL A 171 10.44 -14.09 -31.28
CA VAL A 171 9.38 -13.93 -32.31
C VAL A 171 9.85 -13.03 -33.44
N SER A 172 10.58 -11.95 -33.12
CA SER A 172 11.14 -11.05 -34.13
C SER A 172 12.16 -11.77 -35.00
N GLN A 173 13.07 -12.53 -34.40
CA GLN A 173 14.06 -13.32 -35.13
C GLN A 173 13.40 -14.35 -36.04
N ALA A 174 12.42 -15.11 -35.52
CA ALA A 174 11.67 -16.08 -36.34
C ALA A 174 10.92 -15.41 -37.49
N LYS A 175 10.38 -14.20 -37.26
CA LYS A 175 9.72 -13.42 -38.31
C LYS A 175 10.73 -12.97 -39.38
N ASP A 176 11.89 -12.47 -38.99
CA ASP A 176 12.94 -12.04 -39.92
C ASP A 176 13.45 -13.22 -40.76
N ASP A 177 13.61 -14.40 -40.15
CA ASP A 177 13.93 -15.63 -40.85
C ASP A 177 12.86 -16.02 -41.87
N ILE A 178 11.57 -15.95 -41.50
CA ILE A 178 10.45 -16.20 -42.42
C ILE A 178 10.44 -15.18 -43.57
N ASP A 179 10.62 -13.89 -43.29
CA ASP A 179 10.65 -12.83 -44.29
C ASP A 179 11.84 -13.04 -45.27
N ASN A 180 12.99 -13.47 -44.76
CA ASN A 180 14.16 -13.80 -45.57
C ASN A 180 13.94 -15.04 -46.44
N LEU A 181 13.32 -16.09 -45.89
CA LEU A 181 12.96 -17.30 -46.65
C LEU A 181 11.94 -16.99 -47.76
N ILE A 182 10.92 -16.18 -47.47
CA ILE A 182 9.91 -15.76 -48.46
C ILE A 182 10.57 -14.97 -49.59
N ARG A 183 11.54 -14.09 -49.27
CA ARG A 183 12.27 -13.30 -50.26
C ARG A 183 13.19 -14.16 -51.12
N SER A 184 13.94 -15.09 -50.52
CA SER A 184 14.91 -15.91 -51.23
C SER A 184 14.25 -16.97 -52.12
N ALA A 185 13.09 -17.50 -51.72
CA ALA A 185 12.34 -18.47 -52.50
C ALA A 185 11.56 -17.85 -53.68
N GLU A 186 11.53 -16.52 -53.80
CA GLU A 186 10.79 -15.77 -54.83
C GLU A 186 9.32 -16.21 -55.03
N ILE A 187 8.69 -16.74 -53.97
CA ILE A 187 7.33 -17.26 -54.02
C ILE A 187 6.38 -16.10 -54.31
N CYS A 188 5.60 -16.15 -55.39
CA CYS A 188 4.60 -15.14 -55.73
C CYS A 188 3.24 -15.57 -55.15
N THR A 189 2.88 -15.08 -53.97
CA THR A 189 1.65 -15.48 -53.28
C THR A 189 0.88 -14.30 -52.70
N ILE A 190 -0.45 -14.36 -52.75
CA ILE A 190 -1.39 -13.48 -52.05
C ILE A 190 -2.34 -14.34 -51.21
N ILE A 191 -2.57 -13.94 -49.97
CA ILE A 191 -3.61 -14.49 -49.09
C ILE A 191 -4.73 -13.47 -48.99
N LEU A 192 -5.96 -13.91 -49.24
CA LEU A 192 -7.17 -13.12 -49.12
C LEU A 192 -8.03 -13.61 -47.95
N ASN A 193 -8.88 -12.76 -47.39
CA ASN A 193 -9.93 -13.17 -46.45
C ASN A 193 -11.19 -13.69 -47.18
N ALA A 194 -12.23 -14.04 -46.43
CA ALA A 194 -13.51 -14.52 -46.97
C ALA A 194 -14.23 -13.47 -47.86
N GLN A 195 -13.93 -12.18 -47.68
CA GLN A 195 -14.45 -11.06 -48.47
C GLN A 195 -13.56 -10.75 -49.70
N LEU A 196 -12.52 -11.57 -49.94
CA LEU A 196 -11.52 -11.38 -50.99
C LEU A 196 -10.68 -10.09 -50.84
N GLU A 197 -10.50 -9.63 -49.60
CA GLU A 197 -9.60 -8.55 -49.24
C GLU A 197 -8.21 -9.07 -48.92
N ILE A 198 -7.20 -8.30 -49.30
CA ILE A 198 -5.79 -8.67 -49.16
C ILE A 198 -5.40 -8.74 -47.68
N ARG A 199 -4.98 -9.91 -47.20
CA ARG A 199 -4.44 -10.06 -45.83
C ARG A 199 -2.93 -9.96 -45.80
N VAL A 200 -2.27 -10.70 -46.68
CA VAL A 200 -0.81 -10.81 -46.75
C VAL A 200 -0.44 -11.08 -48.19
N PHE A 201 0.70 -10.54 -48.63
CA PHE A 201 1.26 -10.88 -49.93
C PHE A 201 2.78 -10.91 -49.85
N THR A 202 3.41 -11.73 -50.68
CA THR A 202 4.86 -11.83 -50.75
C THR A 202 5.44 -10.72 -51.63
N PRO A 203 6.68 -10.25 -51.41
CA PRO A 203 7.27 -9.18 -52.22
C PRO A 203 7.37 -9.51 -53.71
N ALA A 204 7.54 -10.77 -54.08
CA ALA A 204 7.68 -11.22 -55.46
C ALA A 204 6.38 -11.04 -56.28
N ILE A 205 5.21 -10.99 -55.62
CA ILE A 205 3.93 -10.77 -56.30
C ILE A 205 3.87 -9.45 -57.06
N LYS A 206 4.73 -8.49 -56.72
CA LYS A 206 4.83 -7.18 -57.37
C LYS A 206 5.05 -7.27 -58.88
N LYS A 207 5.61 -8.39 -59.35
CA LYS A 207 5.77 -8.71 -60.78
C LYS A 207 4.43 -8.91 -61.51
N ILE A 208 3.37 -9.29 -60.78
CA ILE A 208 2.04 -9.63 -61.32
C ILE A 208 0.99 -8.57 -60.95
N PHE A 209 0.97 -8.16 -59.68
CA PHE A 209 0.09 -7.13 -59.14
C PHE A 209 0.91 -5.98 -58.57
N ASN A 210 0.61 -4.73 -58.92
CA ASN A 210 1.31 -3.57 -58.37
C ASN A 210 0.82 -3.20 -56.96
N LEU A 211 1.06 -4.08 -55.98
CA LEU A 211 0.60 -3.93 -54.59
C LEU A 211 1.63 -3.23 -53.70
N MET A 212 1.13 -2.40 -52.79
CA MET A 212 1.89 -1.71 -51.76
C MET A 212 1.47 -2.16 -50.35
N ARG A 213 2.34 -1.97 -49.35
CA ARG A 213 2.06 -2.46 -47.97
C ARG A 213 0.79 -1.86 -47.37
N HIS A 214 0.41 -0.65 -47.76
CA HIS A 214 -0.82 0.02 -47.30
C HIS A 214 -2.09 -0.52 -47.98
N ASP A 215 -1.97 -1.40 -48.99
CA ASP A 215 -3.11 -2.00 -49.67
C ASP A 215 -3.68 -3.23 -48.92
N ILE A 216 -3.04 -3.65 -47.82
CA ILE A 216 -3.57 -4.68 -46.93
C ILE A 216 -4.93 -4.20 -46.37
N GLY A 217 -5.93 -5.07 -46.44
CA GLY A 217 -7.32 -4.79 -46.07
C GLY A 217 -8.19 -4.29 -47.22
N ARG A 218 -7.65 -4.08 -48.42
CA ARG A 218 -8.43 -3.66 -49.59
C ARG A 218 -8.88 -4.85 -50.43
N PRO A 219 -10.07 -4.80 -51.06
CA PRO A 219 -10.53 -5.84 -51.98
C PRO A 219 -9.56 -6.05 -53.16
N LEU A 220 -9.25 -7.30 -53.50
CA LEU A 220 -8.32 -7.61 -54.62
C LEU A 220 -8.86 -7.10 -55.97
N LYS A 221 -10.18 -6.95 -56.11
CA LYS A 221 -10.84 -6.47 -57.34
C LYS A 221 -10.46 -5.05 -57.77
N ASP A 222 -9.98 -4.23 -56.84
CA ASP A 222 -9.63 -2.83 -57.11
C ASP A 222 -8.24 -2.71 -57.77
N PHE A 223 -7.51 -3.83 -57.89
CA PHE A 223 -6.14 -3.86 -58.41
C PHE A 223 -6.08 -4.53 -59.77
N HIS A 224 -5.42 -3.87 -60.71
CA HIS A 224 -5.14 -4.41 -62.04
C HIS A 224 -3.99 -5.44 -61.96
N HIS A 225 -4.09 -6.50 -62.78
CA HIS A 225 -3.07 -7.53 -62.90
C HIS A 225 -2.57 -7.69 -64.34
N ASN A 226 -1.31 -8.10 -64.49
CA ASN A 226 -0.69 -8.31 -65.80
C ASN A 226 -0.98 -9.69 -66.44
N LEU A 227 -2.00 -10.41 -65.98
CA LEU A 227 -2.33 -11.77 -66.45
C LEU A 227 -3.34 -11.76 -67.60
N LYS A 228 -3.19 -12.66 -68.58
CA LYS A 228 -4.22 -12.93 -69.60
C LYS A 228 -5.28 -13.90 -69.05
N PHE A 229 -5.85 -13.58 -67.89
CA PHE A 229 -6.83 -14.42 -67.19
C PHE A 229 -7.77 -13.60 -66.34
N ASP A 230 -8.96 -13.28 -66.87
CA ASP A 230 -9.92 -12.38 -66.22
C ASP A 230 -10.80 -13.08 -65.16
N GLN A 231 -10.77 -14.41 -65.09
CA GLN A 231 -11.63 -15.22 -64.20
C GLN A 231 -11.04 -15.44 -62.81
N LEU A 232 -9.94 -14.76 -62.45
CA LEU A 232 -9.23 -14.99 -61.19
C LEU A 232 -10.14 -14.87 -59.96
N LEU A 233 -10.87 -13.77 -59.84
CA LEU A 233 -11.76 -13.52 -58.69
C LEU A 233 -12.94 -14.49 -58.64
N ALA A 234 -13.50 -14.83 -59.81
CA ALA A 234 -14.59 -15.79 -59.89
C ALA A 234 -14.14 -17.18 -59.40
N LYS A 235 -12.95 -17.63 -59.82
CA LYS A 235 -12.36 -18.89 -59.36
C LYS A 235 -11.96 -18.85 -57.88
N SER A 236 -11.49 -17.72 -57.38
CA SER A 236 -11.26 -17.54 -55.93
C SER A 236 -12.54 -17.67 -55.10
N ALA A 237 -13.65 -17.09 -55.57
CA ALA A 237 -14.95 -17.24 -54.91
C ALA A 237 -15.48 -18.69 -54.98
N GLU A 238 -15.26 -19.37 -56.11
CA GLU A 238 -15.62 -20.78 -56.28
C GLU A 238 -14.83 -21.68 -55.31
N VAL A 239 -13.51 -21.51 -55.19
CA VAL A 239 -12.66 -22.26 -54.23
C VAL A 239 -13.07 -22.01 -52.78
N LEU A 240 -13.48 -20.77 -52.45
CA LEU A 240 -13.97 -20.44 -51.11
C LEU A 240 -15.25 -21.24 -50.76
N GLN A 241 -16.12 -21.47 -51.75
CA GLN A 241 -17.39 -22.20 -51.57
C GLN A 241 -17.21 -23.71 -51.66
N SER A 242 -16.41 -24.21 -52.62
CA SER A 242 -16.22 -25.64 -52.86
C SER A 242 -15.21 -26.27 -51.90
N ASN A 243 -14.30 -25.47 -51.32
CA ASN A 243 -13.14 -25.93 -50.55
C ASN A 243 -12.22 -26.87 -51.36
N GLU A 244 -12.30 -26.83 -52.69
CA GLU A 244 -11.44 -27.57 -53.61
C GLU A 244 -10.44 -26.62 -54.27
N ALA A 245 -9.17 -27.03 -54.31
CA ALA A 245 -8.12 -26.24 -54.93
C ALA A 245 -8.30 -26.21 -56.47
N TYR A 246 -8.05 -25.05 -57.06
CA TYR A 246 -8.06 -24.84 -58.49
C TYR A 246 -6.63 -24.62 -58.99
N GLU A 247 -6.23 -25.37 -60.01
CA GLU A 247 -4.90 -25.25 -60.64
C GLU A 247 -5.07 -25.06 -62.14
N ASN A 248 -4.34 -24.09 -62.70
CA ASN A 248 -4.32 -23.85 -64.14
C ASN A 248 -3.02 -23.17 -64.58
N GLU A 249 -2.59 -23.45 -65.80
CA GLU A 249 -1.45 -22.75 -66.41
C GLU A 249 -1.96 -21.52 -67.16
N ILE A 250 -1.39 -20.37 -66.84
CA ILE A 250 -1.77 -19.08 -67.42
C ILE A 250 -0.54 -18.35 -67.96
N ILE A 251 -0.77 -17.41 -68.87
CA ILE A 251 0.27 -16.59 -69.47
C ILE A 251 0.03 -15.13 -69.09
N ASN A 252 1.08 -14.37 -68.80
CA ASN A 252 0.98 -12.92 -68.63
C ASN A 252 1.06 -12.17 -69.99
N HIS A 253 0.92 -10.85 -69.99
CA HIS A 253 1.08 -10.07 -71.23
C HIS A 253 2.51 -10.08 -71.78
N ASP A 254 3.50 -10.33 -70.92
CA ASP A 254 4.93 -10.44 -71.25
C ASP A 254 5.35 -11.86 -71.69
N HIS A 255 4.39 -12.74 -72.05
CA HIS A 255 4.64 -14.11 -72.56
C HIS A 255 5.35 -15.08 -71.59
N HIS A 256 5.35 -14.79 -70.29
CA HIS A 256 5.79 -15.71 -69.25
C HIS A 256 4.67 -16.64 -68.82
N TRP A 257 5.01 -17.91 -68.60
CA TRP A 257 4.08 -18.96 -68.17
C TRP A 257 4.11 -19.10 -66.65
N TYR A 258 2.93 -19.04 -66.04
CA TYR A 258 2.75 -19.26 -64.61
C TYR A 258 1.81 -20.43 -64.36
N LEU A 259 2.17 -21.29 -63.41
CA LEU A 259 1.22 -22.20 -62.79
C LEU A 259 0.48 -21.42 -61.70
N LEU A 260 -0.80 -21.13 -61.95
CA LEU A 260 -1.72 -20.54 -60.98
C LEU A 260 -2.30 -21.67 -60.12
N LYS A 261 -2.17 -21.53 -58.80
CA LYS A 261 -2.82 -22.38 -57.81
C LYS A 261 -3.62 -21.53 -56.85
N ILE A 262 -4.92 -21.81 -56.73
CA ILE A 262 -5.82 -21.21 -55.76
C ILE A 262 -6.23 -22.31 -54.79
N ALA A 263 -5.92 -22.16 -53.52
CA ALA A 263 -6.27 -23.13 -52.48
C ALA A 263 -7.03 -22.44 -51.33
N PRO A 264 -7.95 -23.16 -50.66
CA PRO A 264 -8.61 -22.63 -49.47
C PRO A 264 -7.59 -22.39 -48.34
N TYR A 265 -7.78 -21.32 -47.58
CA TYR A 265 -6.96 -20.99 -46.42
C TYR A 265 -7.73 -21.24 -45.12
N HIS A 266 -7.32 -22.25 -44.36
CA HIS A 266 -7.97 -22.64 -43.11
C HIS A 266 -7.39 -21.92 -41.90
N SER A 267 -8.24 -21.55 -40.95
CA SER A 267 -7.77 -21.10 -39.64
C SER A 267 -7.18 -22.27 -38.85
N ILE A 268 -6.02 -22.04 -38.23
CA ILE A 268 -5.33 -23.03 -37.38
C ILE A 268 -6.20 -23.48 -36.19
N GLN A 269 -7.09 -22.60 -35.70
CA GLN A 269 -7.89 -22.87 -34.49
C GLN A 269 -9.22 -23.58 -34.76
N SER A 270 -9.90 -23.27 -35.86
CA SER A 270 -11.28 -23.72 -36.10
C SER A 270 -11.45 -24.65 -37.30
N GLN A 271 -10.39 -24.90 -38.08
CA GLN A 271 -10.42 -25.61 -39.37
C GLN A 271 -11.39 -25.04 -40.42
N ASN A 272 -12.08 -23.94 -40.12
CA ASN A 272 -12.95 -23.26 -41.05
C ASN A 272 -12.13 -22.53 -42.12
N VAL A 273 -12.66 -22.51 -43.35
CA VAL A 273 -12.11 -21.71 -44.45
C VAL A 273 -12.29 -20.24 -44.07
N THR A 274 -11.18 -19.53 -43.92
CA THR A 274 -11.17 -18.09 -43.58
C THR A 274 -10.77 -17.21 -44.75
N GLY A 275 -10.48 -17.82 -45.90
CA GLY A 275 -10.09 -17.13 -47.11
C GLY A 275 -9.47 -18.06 -48.14
N VAL A 276 -8.69 -17.49 -49.04
CA VAL A 276 -8.00 -18.23 -50.11
C VAL A 276 -6.55 -17.80 -50.22
N VAL A 277 -5.68 -18.72 -50.62
CA VAL A 277 -4.29 -18.43 -51.01
C VAL A 277 -4.14 -18.61 -52.51
N ILE A 278 -3.57 -17.62 -53.17
CA ILE A 278 -3.31 -17.60 -54.60
C ILE A 278 -1.81 -17.59 -54.77
N THR A 279 -1.27 -18.61 -55.44
CA THR A 279 0.17 -18.76 -55.70
C THR A 279 0.41 -18.83 -57.20
N PHE A 280 1.46 -18.15 -57.65
CA PHE A 280 1.96 -18.14 -59.01
C PHE A 280 3.38 -18.69 -59.01
N THR A 281 3.60 -19.79 -59.73
CA THR A 281 4.93 -20.38 -59.91
C THR A 281 5.36 -20.17 -61.35
N ASP A 282 6.51 -19.52 -61.57
CA ASP A 282 7.06 -19.36 -62.92
C ASP A 282 7.49 -20.74 -63.45
N VAL A 283 6.84 -21.17 -64.52
CA VAL A 283 7.13 -22.44 -65.22
C VAL A 283 7.64 -22.19 -66.63
N THR A 284 8.02 -20.96 -66.97
CA THR A 284 8.46 -20.55 -68.31
C THR A 284 9.63 -21.40 -68.80
N LYS A 285 10.69 -21.54 -68.00
CA LYS A 285 11.86 -22.37 -68.36
C LYS A 285 11.47 -23.82 -68.61
N THR A 286 10.65 -24.40 -67.73
CA THR A 286 10.19 -25.79 -67.84
C THR A 286 9.34 -25.99 -69.09
N LYS A 287 8.47 -25.01 -69.42
CA LYS A 287 7.64 -25.03 -70.62
C LYS A 287 8.45 -24.95 -71.90
N LEU A 288 9.44 -24.05 -71.96
CA LEU A 288 10.32 -23.93 -73.13
C LEU A 288 11.10 -25.22 -73.37
N LEU A 289 11.70 -25.80 -72.33
CA LEU A 289 12.42 -27.07 -72.44
C LEU A 289 11.49 -28.22 -72.88
N GLN A 290 10.25 -28.25 -72.37
CA GLN A 290 9.27 -29.26 -72.78
C GLN A 290 8.87 -29.10 -74.26
N GLN A 291 8.70 -27.86 -74.74
CA GLN A 291 8.39 -27.58 -76.14
C GLN A 291 9.55 -27.97 -77.06
N GLU A 292 10.80 -27.65 -76.69
CA GLU A 292 12.00 -28.06 -77.44
C GLU A 292 12.11 -29.59 -77.51
N LYS A 293 11.93 -30.27 -76.37
CA LYS A 293 11.91 -31.74 -76.33
C LYS A 293 10.84 -32.32 -77.24
N ASN A 294 9.62 -31.83 -77.16
CA ASN A 294 8.51 -32.31 -77.98
C ASN A 294 8.77 -32.10 -79.48
N LYS A 295 9.39 -30.97 -79.85
CA LYS A 295 9.78 -30.69 -81.23
C LYS A 295 10.86 -31.67 -81.72
N MET A 296 11.91 -31.90 -80.92
CA MET A 296 12.95 -32.89 -81.24
C MET A 296 12.39 -34.31 -81.40
N GLU A 297 11.45 -34.72 -80.55
CA GLU A 297 10.78 -36.02 -80.68
C GLU A 297 9.93 -36.14 -81.95
N GLN A 298 9.26 -35.05 -82.35
CA GLN A 298 8.49 -35.00 -83.60
C GLN A 298 9.41 -35.08 -84.82
N ASP A 299 10.51 -34.33 -84.82
CA ASP A 299 11.49 -34.30 -85.91
C ASP A 299 12.16 -35.68 -86.07
N LEU A 300 12.53 -36.34 -84.96
CA LEU A 300 13.08 -37.70 -84.97
C LEU A 300 12.07 -38.72 -85.52
N LYS A 301 10.80 -38.63 -85.09
CA LYS A 301 9.73 -39.50 -85.62
C LYS A 301 9.49 -39.30 -87.11
N GLN A 302 9.59 -38.08 -87.62
CA GLN A 302 9.51 -37.80 -89.05
C GLN A 302 10.72 -38.36 -89.81
N ALA A 303 11.94 -38.17 -89.29
CA ALA A 303 13.16 -38.69 -89.91
C ALA A 303 13.15 -40.23 -89.99
N LEU A 304 12.72 -40.93 -88.93
CA LEU A 304 12.61 -42.39 -88.92
C LEU A 304 11.55 -42.92 -89.91
N LYS A 305 10.50 -42.15 -90.19
CA LYS A 305 9.49 -42.53 -91.20
C LYS A 305 9.96 -42.31 -92.65
N LEU A 306 10.90 -41.40 -92.86
CA LEU A 306 11.46 -41.06 -94.18
C LEU A 306 12.73 -41.85 -94.51
N ALA A 307 13.33 -42.53 -93.52
CA ALA A 307 14.43 -43.45 -93.76
C ALA A 307 13.92 -44.65 -94.58
N PRO A 308 14.42 -44.87 -95.82
CA PRO A 308 14.05 -46.04 -96.59
C PRO A 308 14.49 -47.27 -95.81
N VAL A 309 13.56 -48.20 -95.58
CA VAL A 309 13.88 -49.54 -95.08
C VAL A 309 14.84 -50.15 -96.09
N ALA A 310 16.12 -50.22 -95.76
CA ALA A 310 17.08 -51.00 -96.51
C ALA A 310 16.67 -52.48 -96.35
N VAL A 311 16.09 -53.03 -97.41
CA VAL A 311 15.90 -54.48 -97.60
C VAL A 311 17.24 -55.09 -97.96
#